data_AF-A0ABD5J6X1-F1
#
_entry.id   AF-A0ABD5J6X1-F1
#
_cell.length_a   1.000
_cell.length_b   1.000
_cell.length_c   1.000
_cell.angle_alpha   90.00
_cell.angle_beta   90.00
_cell.angle_gamma   90.00
#
_symmetry.space_group_name_H-M   'P 1'
#
loop_
_entity.id
_entity.type
_entity.pdbx_description
1 polymer ?
#
loop_
_entity_poly.entity_id
_entity_poly.type
_entity_poly.pdbx_seq_one_letter_code
_entity_poly.pdbx_strand_id
1 'polypeptide(L)'
;MDRNGHRDVTEVPFRPSVGAPPGAAVLDFPGLAARARSHGLDVHAPMRLAFHQLITVRSGVLRCSVDFTEHELTEGGWMWARPGQIHQFRSPLGAAEGAAVLFPP
;
A
#
# COMPACT_ATOMS: atom_id res chain seq x y z
N MET A 1 -1.34 14.78 -30.69
CA MET A 1 -2.33 13.78 -30.21
C MET A 1 -1.55 12.94 -29.21
N ASP A 2 -1.47 13.46 -28.00
CA ASP A 2 -0.41 13.04 -27.08
C ASP A 2 -1.00 11.93 -26.21
N ARG A 3 -0.73 10.69 -26.61
CA ARG A 3 -1.08 9.48 -25.86
C ARG A 3 -0.14 9.31 -24.67
N ASN A 4 -0.15 10.25 -23.73
CA ASN A 4 0.38 10.02 -22.40
C ASN A 4 -0.80 9.93 -21.44
N GLY A 5 -1.35 8.73 -21.32
CA GLY A 5 -2.24 8.37 -20.21
C GLY A 5 -1.46 8.31 -18.90
N HIS A 6 -0.85 9.43 -18.50
CA HIS A 6 -0.19 9.55 -17.22
C HIS A 6 -1.29 9.38 -16.17
N ARG A 7 -1.36 8.19 -15.56
CA ARG A 7 -2.19 8.01 -14.38
C ARG A 7 -1.64 8.99 -13.34
N ASP A 8 -2.48 9.90 -12.85
CA ASP A 8 -2.06 10.80 -11.77
C ASP A 8 -1.56 9.96 -10.60
N VAL A 9 -0.27 10.11 -10.30
CA VAL A 9 0.39 9.40 -9.19
C VAL A 9 0.25 10.28 -7.96
N THR A 10 -0.44 9.78 -6.94
CA THR A 10 -0.63 10.51 -5.70
C THR A 10 0.60 10.36 -4.80
N GLU A 11 1.23 11.46 -4.41
CA GLU A 11 2.30 11.47 -3.40
C GLU A 11 1.71 11.30 -2.00
N VAL A 12 2.20 10.32 -1.23
CA VAL A 12 1.66 9.96 0.08
C VAL A 12 2.75 10.07 1.16
N PRO A 13 2.72 11.12 2.01
CA PRO A 13 3.65 11.23 3.13
C PRO A 13 3.32 10.25 4.26
N PHE A 14 4.32 9.90 5.08
CA PHE A 14 4.05 9.19 6.33
C PHE A 14 3.34 10.12 7.31
N ARG A 15 2.17 9.70 7.79
CA ARG A 15 1.41 10.43 8.80
C ARG A 15 1.22 9.53 10.02
N PRO A 16 1.93 9.73 11.13
CA PRO A 16 1.75 8.89 12.32
C PRO A 16 0.31 8.98 12.83
N SER A 17 -0.21 7.87 13.37
CA SER A 17 -1.51 7.89 14.03
C SER A 17 -1.43 8.73 15.30
N VAL A 18 -2.45 9.54 15.56
CA VAL A 18 -2.53 10.34 16.80
C VAL A 18 -2.48 9.40 18.01
N GLY A 19 -1.54 9.65 18.93
CA GLY A 19 -1.35 8.84 20.14
C GLY A 19 -0.60 7.53 19.96
N ALA A 20 -0.16 7.18 18.74
CA ALA A 20 0.68 6.01 18.54
C ALA A 20 2.14 6.28 18.95
N PRO A 21 2.86 5.28 19.50
CA PRO A 21 4.30 5.38 19.70
C PRO A 21 5.02 5.71 18.37
N PRO A 22 6.09 6.50 18.41
CA PRO A 22 6.88 6.78 17.21
C PRO A 22 7.49 5.49 16.64
N GLY A 23 7.65 5.43 15.32
CA GLY A 23 8.41 4.36 14.65
C GLY A 23 7.63 3.63 13.57
N ALA A 24 6.61 2.86 13.91
CA ALA A 24 5.88 2.05 12.93
C ALA A 24 4.38 1.97 13.23
N ALA A 25 3.58 1.86 12.18
CA ALA A 25 2.17 1.51 12.28
C ALA A 25 1.93 0.13 11.68
N VAL A 26 1.28 -0.74 12.46
CA VAL A 26 0.86 -2.07 12.00
C VAL A 26 -0.66 -2.06 11.84
N LEU A 27 -1.13 -2.45 10.66
CA LEU A 27 -2.55 -2.46 10.30
C LEU A 27 -2.88 -3.80 9.66
N ASP A 28 -4.06 -4.33 9.90
CA ASP A 28 -4.65 -5.34 9.03
C ASP A 28 -5.12 -4.69 7.71
N PHE A 29 -5.53 -5.50 6.73
CA PHE A 29 -5.99 -4.97 5.44
C PHE A 29 -7.26 -4.11 5.53
N PRO A 30 -8.28 -4.45 6.35
CA PRO A 30 -9.39 -3.55 6.61
C PRO A 30 -8.95 -2.21 7.23
N GLY A 31 -8.03 -2.22 8.19
CA GLY A 31 -7.47 -1.05 8.83
C GLY A 31 -6.65 -0.18 7.87
N LEU A 32 -5.87 -0.81 6.98
CA LEU A 32 -5.16 -0.12 5.90
C LEU A 32 -6.13 0.58 4.95
N ALA A 33 -7.19 -0.12 4.52
CA ALA A 33 -8.22 0.46 3.66
C ALA A 33 -8.98 1.61 4.34
N ALA A 34 -9.29 1.48 5.64
CA ALA A 34 -9.92 2.53 6.43
C ALA A 34 -9.00 3.75 6.57
N ARG A 35 -7.72 3.54 6.84
CA ARG A 35 -6.73 4.62 6.96
C ARG A 35 -6.55 5.38 5.65
N ALA A 36 -6.38 4.67 4.53
CA ALA A 36 -6.29 5.30 3.21
C ALA A 36 -7.53 6.19 2.93
N ARG A 37 -8.74 5.65 3.15
CA ARG A 37 -9.99 6.41 2.99
C ARG A 37 -10.07 7.63 3.90
N SER A 38 -9.63 7.54 5.15
CA SER A 38 -9.59 8.69 6.08
C SER A 38 -8.66 9.82 5.62
N HIS A 39 -7.72 9.53 4.72
CA HIS A 39 -6.84 10.50 4.07
C HIS A 39 -7.27 10.87 2.65
N GLY A 40 -8.45 10.42 2.20
CA GLY A 40 -8.97 10.68 0.85
C GLY A 40 -8.23 9.93 -0.25
N LEU A 41 -7.53 8.84 0.09
CA LEU A 41 -6.75 8.04 -0.85
C LEU A 41 -7.59 6.86 -1.36
N ASP A 42 -7.53 6.62 -2.67
CA ASP A 42 -7.97 5.37 -3.29
C ASP A 42 -6.78 4.39 -3.31
N VAL A 43 -6.90 3.28 -2.60
CA VAL A 43 -5.89 2.21 -2.55
C VAL A 43 -5.67 1.54 -3.90
N HIS A 44 -6.64 1.66 -4.82
CA HIS A 44 -6.57 1.15 -6.18
C HIS A 44 -6.01 2.18 -7.17
N ALA A 45 -5.75 3.42 -6.76
CA ALA A 45 -5.02 4.40 -7.59
C ALA A 45 -3.50 4.25 -7.40
N PRO A 46 -2.67 4.61 -8.40
CA PRO A 46 -1.22 4.64 -8.22
C PRO A 46 -0.81 5.67 -7.16
N MET A 47 -0.02 5.23 -6.19
CA MET A 47 0.49 6.08 -5.11
C MET A 47 2.00 5.98 -5.03
N ARG A 48 2.70 7.11 -4.89
CA ARG A 48 4.12 7.13 -4.52
C ARG A 48 4.22 7.34 -3.02
N LEU A 49 4.73 6.34 -2.32
CA LEU A 49 4.83 6.39 -0.86
C LEU A 49 6.16 7.05 -0.46
N ALA A 50 6.15 8.03 0.44
CA ALA A 50 7.37 8.63 0.99
C ALA A 50 7.91 7.85 2.20
N PHE A 51 7.49 6.59 2.37
CA PHE A 51 7.77 5.73 3.51
C PHE A 51 7.83 4.26 3.10
N HIS A 52 8.33 3.40 3.97
CA HIS A 52 8.35 1.97 3.72
C HIS A 52 6.98 1.35 4.00
N GLN A 53 6.51 0.52 3.06
CA GLN A 53 5.34 -0.33 3.24
C GLN A 53 5.77 -1.79 3.06
N LEU A 54 5.71 -2.56 4.14
CA LEU A 54 5.92 -4.00 4.13
C LEU A 54 4.58 -4.70 4.31
N ILE A 55 4.22 -5.59 3.40
CA ILE A 55 2.97 -6.36 3.42
C ILE A 55 3.30 -7.85 3.59
N THR A 56 2.51 -8.53 4.41
CA THR A 56 2.48 -10.00 4.48
C THR A 56 1.05 -10.50 4.29
N VAL A 57 0.92 -11.64 3.60
CA VAL A 57 -0.37 -12.33 3.39
C VAL A 57 -0.42 -13.59 4.24
N ARG A 58 -1.46 -13.70 5.07
CA ARG A 58 -1.75 -14.88 5.90
C ARG A 58 -2.69 -15.86 5.20
N SER A 59 -3.63 -15.37 4.39
CA SER A 59 -4.53 -16.23 3.62
C SER A 59 -5.10 -15.47 2.40
N GLY A 60 -5.60 -16.21 1.41
CA GLY A 60 -6.12 -15.64 0.17
C GLY A 60 -5.02 -15.17 -0.79
N VAL A 61 -5.39 -14.30 -1.73
CA VAL A 61 -4.50 -13.81 -2.79
C VAL A 61 -4.59 -12.30 -2.90
N LEU A 62 -3.46 -11.62 -2.73
CA LEU A 62 -3.34 -10.18 -2.89
C LEU A 62 -2.57 -9.87 -4.18
N ARG A 63 -3.20 -9.14 -5.10
CA ARG A 63 -2.56 -8.63 -6.32
C ARG A 63 -2.21 -7.17 -6.15
N CYS A 64 -0.99 -6.80 -6.51
CA CYS A 64 -0.53 -5.42 -6.46
C CYS A 64 0.53 -5.15 -7.53
N SER A 65 0.84 -3.88 -7.78
CA SER A 65 1.98 -3.50 -8.60
C SER A 65 2.96 -2.65 -7.80
N VAL A 66 4.26 -2.83 -8.05
CA VAL A 66 5.35 -1.96 -7.57
C VAL A 66 6.15 -1.47 -8.77
N ASP A 67 6.29 -0.16 -8.94
CA ASP A 67 6.89 0.50 -10.12
C ASP A 67 6.33 -0.09 -11.43
N PHE A 68 5.01 -0.29 -11.45
CA PHE A 68 4.23 -0.89 -12.54
C PHE A 68 4.57 -2.35 -12.88
N THR A 69 5.41 -3.01 -12.10
CA THR A 69 5.59 -4.47 -12.16
C THR A 69 4.50 -5.13 -11.35
N GLU A 70 3.75 -6.04 -11.96
CA GLU A 70 2.65 -6.76 -11.32
C GLU A 70 3.19 -7.91 -10.46
N HIS A 71 2.59 -8.07 -9.28
CA HIS A 71 2.94 -9.09 -8.29
C HIS A 71 1.67 -9.74 -7.73
N GLU A 72 1.75 -11.04 -7.52
CA GLU A 72 0.74 -11.82 -6.80
C GLU A 72 1.37 -12.37 -5.53
N LEU A 73 0.74 -12.10 -4.39
CA LEU A 73 1.15 -12.59 -3.07
C LEU A 73 0.12 -13.60 -2.59
N THR A 74 0.58 -14.80 -2.29
CA THR A 74 -0.18 -15.88 -1.66
C THR A 74 0.19 -16.01 -0.18
N GLU A 75 -0.42 -16.96 0.53
CA GLU A 75 -0.10 -17.27 1.93
C GLU A 75 1.41 -17.41 2.19
N GLY A 76 1.91 -16.72 3.23
CA GLY A 76 3.31 -16.65 3.59
C GLY A 76 4.13 -15.66 2.74
N GLY A 77 3.54 -15.07 1.69
CA GLY A 77 4.19 -14.11 0.81
C GLY A 77 4.42 -12.75 1.47
N TRP A 78 5.48 -12.07 1.02
CA TRP A 78 5.86 -10.73 1.47
C TRP A 78 6.12 -9.82 0.28
N MET A 79 5.81 -8.54 0.45
CA MET A 79 6.18 -7.47 -0.48
C MET A 79 6.68 -6.26 0.29
N TRP A 80 7.75 -5.65 -0.20
CA TRP A 80 8.29 -4.41 0.35
C TRP A 80 8.35 -3.33 -0.72
N ALA A 81 7.57 -2.28 -0.53
CA ALA A 81 7.71 -1.03 -1.27
C ALA A 81 8.57 -0.06 -0.45
N ARG A 82 9.65 0.43 -1.06
CA ARG A 82 10.55 1.44 -0.48
C ARG A 82 10.03 2.85 -0.78
N PRO A 83 10.44 3.86 0.01
CA PRO A 83 10.16 5.26 -0.28
C PRO A 83 10.48 5.63 -1.73
N GLY A 84 9.57 6.35 -2.38
CA GLY A 84 9.68 6.78 -3.76
C GLY A 84 9.18 5.78 -4.80
N GLN A 85 8.93 4.51 -4.42
CA GLN A 85 8.34 3.54 -5.34
C GLN A 85 6.84 3.77 -5.52
N ILE A 86 6.33 3.52 -6.72
CA ILE A 86 4.90 3.60 -7.02
C ILE A 86 4.26 2.27 -6.65
N HIS A 87 3.25 2.30 -5.79
CA HIS A 87 2.48 1.14 -5.37
C HIS A 87 1.01 1.29 -5.78
N GLN A 88 0.36 0.17 -6.08
CA GLN A 88 -1.07 0.12 -6.39
C GLN A 88 -1.64 -1.26 -6.03
N PHE A 89 -2.77 -1.33 -5.32
CA PHE A 89 -3.48 -2.59 -5.14
C PHE A 89 -4.35 -2.91 -6.36
N ARG A 90 -4.19 -4.12 -6.91
CA ARG A 90 -4.93 -4.60 -8.09
C ARG A 90 -6.13 -5.47 -7.73
N SER A 91 -6.09 -6.14 -6.58
CA SER A 91 -7.24 -6.82 -6.02
C SER A 91 -7.82 -6.00 -4.86
N PRO A 92 -9.12 -6.16 -4.55
CA PRO A 92 -9.67 -5.67 -3.29
C PRO A 92 -8.84 -6.18 -2.11
N LEU A 93 -8.61 -5.32 -1.12
CA LEU A 93 -7.89 -5.70 0.10
C LEU A 93 -8.62 -6.79 0.90
N GLY A 94 -9.94 -6.94 0.73
CA GLY A 94 -10.73 -8.03 1.32
C GLY A 94 -10.61 -9.39 0.62
N ALA A 95 -9.85 -9.51 -0.47
CA ALA A 95 -9.59 -10.79 -1.15
C ALA A 95 -8.52 -11.64 -0.45
N ALA A 96 -7.87 -11.09 0.58
CA ALA A 96 -6.84 -11.72 1.37
C ALA A 96 -6.91 -11.25 2.83
N GLU A 97 -6.30 -12.01 3.72
CA GLU A 97 -5.99 -11.56 5.07
C GLU A 97 -4.48 -11.36 5.21
N GLY A 98 -4.07 -10.38 6.00
CA GLY A 98 -2.68 -10.05 6.15
C GLY A 98 -2.47 -8.81 7.00
N ALA A 99 -1.23 -8.34 7.02
CA ALA A 99 -0.83 -7.14 7.73
C ALA A 99 0.03 -6.25 6.84
N ALA A 100 -0.03 -4.95 7.09
CA ALA A 100 0.86 -3.94 6.56
C ALA A 100 1.60 -3.26 7.71
N VAL A 101 2.92 -3.14 7.56
CA VAL A 101 3.80 -2.39 8.46
C VAL A 101 4.28 -1.16 7.70
N LEU A 102 3.94 0.02 8.22
CA LEU A 102 4.29 1.32 7.64
C LEU A 102 5.30 2.00 8.56
N PHE A 103 6.45 2.42 8.03
CA PHE A 103 7.50 3.05 8.83
C PHE A 103 8.29 4.08 8.00
N PRO A 104 8.82 5.16 8.63
CA PRO A 104 9.62 6.16 7.94
C PRO A 104 10.94 5.56 7.42
N PRO A 105 11.61 6.24 6.48
CA PRO A 105 12.97 5.88 6.03
C PRO A 105 14.00 5.83 7.15
#